data_AF-A0A964P3K6-F1
#
_entry.id   AF-A0A964P3K6-F1
#
_cell.length_a   1.000
_cell.length_b   1.000
_cell.length_c   1.000
_cell.angle_alpha   90.00
_cell.angle_beta   90.00
_cell.angle_gamma   90.00
#
_symmetry.space_group_name_H-M   'P 1'
#
loop_
_entity.id
_entity.type
_entity.pdbx_description
1 polymer ?
#
loop_
_entity_poly.entity_id
_entity_poly.type
_entity_poly.pdbx_seq_one_letter_code
_entity_poly.pdbx_strand_id
1 'polypeptide(L)'
;MGLDRRAEASWEGDLLTGKGLVTAATTQLFKDLPVSWASRTDAPSGRTSPEELLAASHASCYSMALSHGLAQGQHDGDGKNHARPTLAERHGPDPQNPQLGSARARSLPPRHLVGRGWDRGSW
;
A
#
# COMPACT_ATOMS: atom_id res chain seq x y z
N MET A 1 12.91 27.61 -13.43
CA MET A 1 13.88 26.56 -13.04
C MET A 1 13.08 25.43 -12.40
N GLY A 2 13.06 24.24 -12.99
CA GLY A 2 12.27 23.11 -12.50
C GLY A 2 12.97 22.40 -11.35
N LEU A 3 12.20 21.89 -10.39
CA LEU A 3 12.72 21.02 -9.34
C LEU A 3 12.76 19.59 -9.88
N ASP A 4 13.95 18.99 -9.95
CA ASP A 4 14.12 17.61 -10.41
C ASP A 4 14.23 16.65 -9.21
N ARG A 5 13.43 15.58 -9.23
CA ARG A 5 13.42 14.51 -8.23
C ARG A 5 13.54 13.18 -8.99
N ARG A 6 14.58 12.42 -8.68
CA ARG A 6 14.94 11.19 -9.37
C ARG A 6 14.84 9.99 -8.45
N ALA A 7 14.38 8.89 -9.03
CA ALA A 7 14.47 7.55 -8.49
C ALA A 7 15.08 6.64 -9.56
N GLU A 8 15.86 5.66 -9.13
CA GLU A 8 16.55 4.71 -9.99
C GLU A 8 16.10 3.30 -9.62
N ALA A 9 15.93 2.45 -10.64
CA ALA A 9 15.61 1.04 -10.46
C ALA A 9 16.49 0.19 -11.36
N SER A 10 17.03 -0.89 -10.81
CA SER A 10 17.77 -1.92 -11.55
C SER A 10 17.10 -3.27 -11.39
N TRP A 11 17.31 -4.16 -12.37
CA TRP A 11 16.82 -5.52 -12.35
C TRP A 11 17.86 -6.45 -12.96
N GLU A 12 18.08 -7.59 -12.32
CA GLU A 12 19.00 -8.63 -12.76
C GLU A 12 18.33 -10.00 -12.75
N GLY A 13 18.53 -10.77 -13.81
CA GLY A 13 17.94 -12.11 -13.98
C GLY A 13 16.60 -12.12 -14.70
N ASP A 14 15.97 -13.31 -14.74
CA ASP A 14 14.63 -13.48 -15.32
C ASP A 14 13.53 -12.89 -14.43
N LEU A 15 12.27 -12.90 -14.89
CA LEU A 15 11.16 -12.30 -14.15
C LEU A 15 10.89 -12.99 -12.81
N LEU A 16 10.89 -14.33 -12.76
CA LEU A 16 10.43 -15.09 -11.60
C LEU A 16 11.49 -15.21 -10.51
N THR A 17 12.76 -15.35 -10.89
CA THR A 17 13.89 -15.55 -9.98
C THR A 17 14.78 -14.33 -9.84
N GLY A 18 14.59 -13.34 -10.71
CA GLY A 18 15.36 -12.10 -10.71
C GLY A 18 15.11 -11.25 -9.48
N LYS A 19 15.98 -10.26 -9.34
CA LYS A 19 16.00 -9.33 -8.22
C LYS A 19 16.18 -7.93 -8.75
N GLY A 20 15.48 -6.99 -8.14
CA GLY A 20 15.66 -5.59 -8.41
C GLY A 20 15.96 -4.80 -7.16
N LEU A 21 16.47 -3.60 -7.40
CA LEU A 21 16.77 -2.62 -6.36
C LEU A 21 16.18 -1.29 -6.79
N VAL A 22 15.63 -0.53 -5.83
CA VAL A 22 15.10 0.81 -6.06
C VAL A 22 15.75 1.81 -5.11
N THR A 23 16.18 2.95 -5.63
CA THR A 23 16.86 4.00 -4.87
C THR A 23 16.19 5.35 -5.12
N ALA A 24 15.92 6.10 -4.05
CA ALA A 24 15.49 7.50 -4.13
C ALA A 24 16.70 8.40 -4.45
N ALA A 25 17.18 8.40 -5.69
CA ALA A 25 18.45 8.97 -6.11
C ALA A 25 18.72 10.40 -5.60
N THR A 26 17.70 11.26 -5.54
CA THR A 26 17.87 12.64 -5.04
C THR A 26 18.04 12.75 -3.52
N THR A 27 17.35 11.93 -2.73
CA THR A 27 17.30 12.09 -1.25
C THR A 27 18.07 11.02 -0.51
N GLN A 28 18.32 9.88 -1.16
CA GLN A 28 18.87 8.67 -0.56
C GLN A 28 18.05 8.17 0.65
N LEU A 29 16.78 8.57 0.77
CA LEU A 29 15.91 8.16 1.89
C LEU A 29 15.75 6.65 1.97
N PHE A 30 15.62 6.00 0.82
CA PHE A 30 15.80 4.57 0.66
C PHE A 30 16.84 4.35 -0.43
N LYS A 31 17.77 3.45 -0.14
CA LYS A 31 18.85 3.04 -1.04
C LYS A 31 18.82 1.53 -1.18
N ASP A 32 18.87 1.07 -2.42
CA ASP A 32 18.90 -0.34 -2.79
C ASP A 32 17.78 -1.14 -2.13
N LEU A 33 16.56 -0.56 -2.13
CA LEU A 33 15.36 -1.19 -1.60
C LEU A 33 15.02 -2.42 -2.44
N PRO A 34 15.04 -3.64 -1.87
CA PRO A 34 14.88 -4.86 -2.66
C PRO A 34 13.44 -5.00 -3.17
N VAL A 35 13.31 -5.28 -4.46
CA VAL A 35 12.05 -5.64 -5.11
C VAL A 35 12.22 -6.97 -5.84
N SER A 36 11.17 -7.78 -5.87
CA SER A 36 11.14 -9.04 -6.63
C SER A 36 9.76 -9.29 -7.18
N TRP A 37 9.61 -10.26 -8.08
CA TRP A 37 8.28 -10.65 -8.57
C TRP A 37 7.36 -11.05 -7.41
N ALA A 38 7.88 -11.88 -6.52
CA ALA A 38 7.19 -12.29 -5.31
C ALA A 38 6.80 -11.11 -4.40
N SER A 39 7.54 -9.97 -4.39
CA SER A 39 7.12 -8.80 -3.61
C SER A 39 5.95 -8.04 -4.24
N ARG A 40 5.65 -8.27 -5.53
CA ARG A 40 4.49 -7.70 -6.24
C ARG A 40 3.26 -8.60 -6.19
N THR A 41 3.46 -9.92 -6.22
CA THR A 41 2.37 -10.88 -6.44
C THR A 41 1.97 -11.69 -5.21
N ASP A 42 2.84 -11.80 -4.20
CA ASP A 42 2.54 -12.54 -2.97
C ASP A 42 2.07 -11.64 -1.82
N ALA A 43 1.68 -12.30 -0.73
CA ALA A 43 1.53 -11.64 0.56
C ALA A 43 2.81 -10.84 0.93
N PRO A 44 2.65 -9.59 1.42
CA PRO A 44 3.77 -8.66 1.60
C PRO A 44 4.94 -9.26 2.39
N SER A 45 4.65 -10.01 3.46
CA SER A 45 5.65 -10.70 4.27
C SER A 45 6.78 -9.77 4.74
N GLY A 46 6.46 -8.50 5.01
CA GLY A 46 7.42 -7.46 5.40
C GLY A 46 8.21 -6.83 4.24
N ARG A 47 7.92 -7.20 2.99
CA ARG A 47 8.50 -6.61 1.78
C ARG A 47 7.59 -5.52 1.25
N THR A 48 8.19 -4.47 0.71
CA THR A 48 7.47 -3.42 -0.01
C THR A 48 7.29 -3.80 -1.48
N SER A 49 6.39 -3.09 -2.16
CA SER A 49 6.11 -3.27 -3.59
C SER A 49 6.20 -1.93 -4.33
N PRO A 50 6.54 -1.93 -5.63
CA PRO A 50 6.40 -0.74 -6.48
C PRO A 50 5.02 -0.07 -6.38
N GLU A 51 3.96 -0.86 -6.26
CA GLU A 51 2.58 -0.43 -6.09
C GLU A 51 2.37 0.35 -4.78
N GLU A 52 2.93 -0.13 -3.68
CA GLU A 52 2.90 0.56 -2.39
C GLU A 52 3.61 1.92 -2.46
N LEU A 53 4.74 2.00 -3.17
CA LEU A 53 5.46 3.27 -3.38
C LEU A 53 4.64 4.27 -4.22
N LEU A 54 3.96 3.79 -5.26
CA LEU A 54 3.10 4.62 -6.10
C LEU A 54 1.87 5.11 -5.31
N ALA A 55 1.25 4.22 -4.54
CA ALA A 55 0.14 4.55 -3.66
C ALA A 55 0.53 5.60 -2.62
N ALA A 56 1.74 5.49 -2.02
CA ALA A 56 2.26 6.47 -1.08
C ALA A 56 2.48 7.85 -1.71
N SER A 57 3.04 7.90 -2.92
CA SER A 57 3.20 9.13 -3.71
C SER A 57 1.85 9.81 -3.96
N HIS A 58 0.87 9.05 -4.46
CA HIS A 58 -0.45 9.57 -4.77
C HIS A 58 -1.17 10.05 -3.50
N ALA A 59 -1.20 9.23 -2.45
CA ALA A 59 -1.84 9.56 -1.18
C ALA A 59 -1.27 10.86 -0.59
N SER A 60 0.04 11.07 -0.73
CA SER A 60 0.71 12.30 -0.29
C SER A 60 0.24 13.52 -1.08
N CYS A 61 0.24 13.45 -2.42
CA CYS A 61 -0.23 14.53 -3.29
C CYS A 61 -1.70 14.88 -3.05
N TYR A 62 -2.57 13.86 -2.97
CA TYR A 62 -3.99 14.05 -2.69
C TYR A 62 -4.21 14.72 -1.33
N SER A 63 -3.51 14.26 -0.28
CA SER A 63 -3.64 14.84 1.05
C SER A 63 -3.22 16.30 1.08
N MET A 64 -2.12 16.66 0.39
CA MET A 64 -1.68 18.06 0.28
C MET A 64 -2.71 18.93 -0.45
N ALA A 65 -3.22 18.47 -1.58
CA ALA A 65 -4.23 19.20 -2.36
C ALA A 65 -5.54 19.37 -1.57
N LEU A 66 -5.99 18.33 -0.88
CA LEU A 66 -7.18 18.37 -0.04
C LEU A 66 -7.00 19.35 1.13
N SER A 67 -5.89 19.29 1.85
CA SER A 67 -5.58 20.24 2.93
C SER A 67 -5.55 21.69 2.45
N HIS A 68 -5.01 21.92 1.24
CA HIS A 68 -5.05 23.25 0.63
C HIS A 68 -6.49 23.70 0.33
N GLY A 69 -7.32 22.84 -0.26
CA GLY A 69 -8.72 23.16 -0.55
C GLY A 69 -9.53 23.50 0.70
N LEU A 70 -9.36 22.74 1.79
CA LEU A 70 -10.03 23.00 3.07
C LEU A 70 -9.60 24.34 3.70
N ALA A 71 -8.32 24.70 3.58
CA ALA A 71 -7.82 25.99 4.08
C ALA A 71 -8.43 27.18 3.32
N GLN A 72 -8.68 27.05 2.01
CA GLN A 72 -9.32 28.11 1.22
C GLN A 72 -10.81 28.28 1.53
N GLY A 73 -11.46 27.25 2.08
CA GLY A 73 -12.90 27.27 2.39
C GLY A 73 -13.28 27.92 3.74
N GLN A 74 -12.34 28.55 4.46
CA GLN A 74 -12.56 29.10 5.83
C GLN A 74 -13.19 28.09 6.82
N HIS A 75 -12.70 26.85 6.83
CA HIS A 75 -12.95 25.96 7.96
C HIS A 75 -11.96 26.29 9.09
N ASP A 76 -12.10 27.48 9.68
CA ASP A 76 -11.21 28.05 10.72
C ASP A 76 -11.42 27.44 12.12
N GLY A 77 -11.93 26.21 12.22
CA GLY A 77 -12.31 25.60 13.47
C GLY A 77 -11.43 24.41 13.85
N ASP A 78 -10.28 24.71 14.50
CA ASP A 78 -9.39 23.79 15.25
C ASP A 78 -8.01 23.44 14.66
N GLY A 79 -7.73 23.78 13.40
CA GLY A 79 -6.42 23.53 12.77
C GLY A 79 -6.10 22.06 12.48
N LYS A 80 -7.06 21.14 12.59
CA LYS A 80 -6.86 19.69 12.35
C LYS A 80 -7.29 19.26 10.96
N ASN A 81 -6.53 19.63 9.94
CA ASN A 81 -6.69 19.06 8.59
C ASN A 81 -5.88 17.77 8.46
N HIS A 82 -6.30 16.70 9.15
CA HIS A 82 -5.69 15.37 9.04
C HIS A 82 -6.52 14.46 8.13
N ALA A 83 -6.18 14.44 6.83
CA ALA A 83 -6.60 13.37 5.94
C ALA A 83 -5.50 12.31 5.87
N ARG A 84 -5.83 11.04 6.17
CA ARG A 84 -4.94 9.88 5.99
C ARG A 84 -5.55 8.91 4.96
N PRO A 85 -5.62 9.30 3.68
CA PRO A 85 -6.11 8.40 2.65
C PRO A 85 -5.26 7.13 2.64
N THR A 86 -5.92 5.98 2.72
CA THR A 86 -5.27 4.68 2.53
C THR A 86 -5.57 4.23 1.11
N LEU A 87 -4.57 4.27 0.26
CA LEU A 87 -4.62 3.69 -1.09
C LEU A 87 -3.90 2.35 -1.03
N ALA A 88 -4.58 1.30 -1.48
CA ALA A 88 -4.01 -0.03 -1.59
C ALA A 88 -4.39 -0.59 -2.96
N GLU A 89 -3.39 -0.99 -3.74
CA GLU A 89 -3.62 -1.74 -4.96
C GLU A 89 -3.83 -3.21 -4.61
N ARG A 90 -4.93 -3.79 -5.10
CA ARG A 90 -5.21 -5.21 -4.94
C ARG A 90 -4.76 -5.94 -6.20
N HIS A 91 -3.71 -6.73 -6.09
CA HIS A 91 -3.30 -7.64 -7.15
C HIS A 91 -4.24 -8.85 -7.22
N GLY A 92 -4.74 -9.15 -8.43
CA GLY A 92 -5.38 -10.42 -8.73
C GLY A 92 -4.35 -11.55 -8.85
N PRO A 93 -4.78 -12.82 -8.99
CA PRO A 93 -3.86 -13.93 -9.16
C PRO A 93 -2.98 -13.73 -10.39
N ASP A 94 -1.67 -13.96 -10.24
CA ASP A 94 -0.70 -13.91 -11.33
C ASP A 94 -1.06 -14.93 -12.42
N PRO A 95 -1.32 -14.50 -13.68
CA PRO A 95 -1.70 -15.40 -14.76
C PRO A 95 -0.55 -16.34 -15.20
N GLN A 96 0.70 -15.97 -14.94
CA GLN A 96 1.88 -16.79 -15.25
C GLN A 96 2.27 -17.69 -14.07
N ASN A 97 1.80 -17.39 -12.85
CA ASN A 97 1.98 -18.24 -11.69
C ASN A 97 0.74 -18.24 -10.76
N PRO A 98 -0.33 -18.94 -11.13
CA PRO A 98 -1.61 -18.92 -10.40
C PRO A 98 -1.50 -19.46 -8.97
N GLN A 99 -0.43 -20.19 -8.65
CA GLN A 99 -0.24 -20.82 -7.35
C GLN A 99 0.27 -19.84 -6.28
N LEU A 100 1.07 -18.82 -6.66
CA LEU A 100 1.64 -17.84 -5.72
C LEU A 100 0.59 -16.86 -5.15
N GLY A 101 -0.45 -16.53 -5.93
CA GLY A 101 -1.60 -15.76 -5.45
C GLY A 101 -2.56 -16.55 -4.53
N SER A 102 -2.38 -17.87 -4.39
CA SER A 102 -3.19 -18.73 -3.53
C SER A 102 -2.51 -18.90 -2.16
N ALA A 103 -2.40 -17.81 -1.39
CA ALA A 103 -2.36 -17.98 0.05
C ALA A 103 -3.63 -18.73 0.43
N ARG A 104 -3.54 -20.07 0.51
CA ARG A 104 -4.66 -20.94 0.91
C ARG A 104 -5.25 -20.28 2.14
N ALA A 105 -6.51 -19.85 2.02
CA ALA A 105 -7.32 -19.55 3.17
C ALA A 105 -7.20 -20.79 4.05
N ARG A 106 -6.34 -20.73 5.07
CA ARG A 106 -6.28 -21.76 6.10
C ARG A 106 -7.67 -21.76 6.66
N SER A 107 -8.41 -22.83 6.37
CA SER A 107 -9.74 -23.08 6.88
C SER A 107 -9.68 -22.85 8.38
N LEU A 108 -10.23 -21.71 8.82
CA LEU A 108 -10.50 -21.49 10.23
C LEU A 108 -11.39 -22.66 10.66
N PRO A 109 -11.00 -23.45 11.68
CA PRO A 109 -11.92 -24.46 12.19
C PRO A 109 -13.20 -23.76 12.64
N PRO A 110 -14.38 -24.36 12.43
CA PRO A 110 -15.65 -23.74 12.79
C PRO A 110 -15.64 -23.45 14.29
N ARG A 111 -15.56 -22.17 14.66
CA ARG A 111 -15.76 -21.75 16.04
C ARG A 111 -17.23 -22.01 16.35
N HIS A 112 -17.49 -22.97 17.23
CA HIS A 112 -18.80 -23.16 17.85
C HIS A 112 -19.32 -21.81 18.36
N LEU A 113 -20.33 -21.27 17.68
CA LEU A 113 -21.10 -20.13 18.12
C LEU A 113 -21.94 -20.58 19.32
N VAL A 114 -21.37 -20.47 20.53
CA VAL A 114 -22.16 -20.42 21.75
C VAL A 114 -22.86 -19.06 21.76
N GLY A 115 -24.18 -19.11 21.61
CA GLY A 115 -25.04 -17.93 21.55
C GLY A 115 -24.92 -17.06 22.79
N ARG A 116 -24.85 -15.74 22.57
CA ARG A 116 -25.41 -14.77 23.50
C ARG A 116 -26.35 -13.87 22.71
N GLY A 117 -27.64 -14.06 22.97
CA GLY A 117 -28.73 -13.28 22.41
C GLY A 117 -28.55 -11.80 22.71
N TRP A 118 -28.81 -10.99 21.68
CA TRP A 118 -29.12 -9.59 21.86
C TRP A 118 -30.64 -9.48 22.02
N ASP A 119 -31.05 -9.22 23.25
CA ASP A 119 -32.43 -8.96 23.62
C ASP A 119 -32.83 -7.57 23.10
N ARG A 120 -33.99 -7.49 22.44
CA ARG A 120 -34.54 -6.24 21.90
C ARG A 120 -35.68 -5.78 22.80
N GLY A 121 -35.50 -4.64 23.46
CA GLY A 121 -36.58 -3.72 23.82
C GLY A 121 -36.67 -3.36 25.30
N SER A 122 -36.42 -2.09 25.62
CA SER A 122 -37.24 -1.24 26.49
C SER A 122 -36.51 0.09 26.78
N TRP A 123 -37.22 1.20 26.51
CA TRP A 123 -36.93 2.62 26.76
C TRP A 123 -36.05 3.35 25.74
#